data_AF-A0A8X7NBD4-F1
#
_entry.id   AF-A0A8X7NBD4-F1
#
_cell.length_a   1.000
_cell.length_b   1.000
_cell.length_c   1.000
_cell.angle_alpha   90.00
_cell.angle_beta   90.00
_cell.angle_gamma   90.00
#
_symmetry.space_group_name_H-M   'P 1'
#
loop_
_entity.id
_entity.type
_entity.pdbx_description
1 polymer ?
#
loop_
_entity_poly.entity_id
_entity_poly.type
_entity_poly.pdbx_seq_one_letter_code
_entity_poly.pdbx_strand_id
1 'polypeptide(L)'
;MSGAQVPWGRLLVASTGIIGLATTPTEKQFYDALSPDLKRQVDHNRETAKRRAALQEQIERVKTGEADSAPVWAAGRSGRDSSPPPRQYS
;
A
#
# COMPACT_ATOMS: atom_id res chain seq x y z
N MET A 1 -15.78 -14.71 -48.68
CA MET A 1 -15.08 -13.45 -48.37
C MET A 1 -14.92 -13.40 -46.85
N SER A 2 -13.76 -13.78 -46.32
CA SER A 2 -13.56 -13.80 -44.87
C SER A 2 -13.58 -12.38 -44.33
N GLY A 3 -14.58 -12.05 -43.50
CA GLY A 3 -14.71 -10.75 -42.87
C GLY A 3 -13.53 -10.50 -41.94
N ALA A 4 -12.70 -9.50 -42.26
CA ALA A 4 -11.64 -9.06 -41.37
C ALA A 4 -12.29 -8.54 -40.08
N GLN A 5 -12.12 -9.29 -38.99
CA GLN A 5 -12.61 -8.91 -37.67
C GLN A 5 -11.81 -7.70 -37.20
N VAL A 6 -12.38 -6.50 -37.33
CA VAL A 6 -11.75 -5.25 -36.89
C VAL A 6 -11.52 -5.34 -35.37
N PRO A 7 -10.27 -5.20 -34.89
CA PRO A 7 -9.95 -5.37 -33.48
C PRO A 7 -10.31 -4.10 -32.68
N TRP A 8 -11.61 -3.83 -32.55
CA TRP A 8 -12.16 -2.65 -31.86
C TRP A 8 -11.55 -2.42 -30.46
N GLY A 9 -11.23 -3.49 -29.73
CA GLY A 9 -10.57 -3.38 -28.42
C GLY A 9 -9.20 -2.71 -28.49
N ARG A 10 -8.37 -3.00 -29.51
CA ARG A 10 -7.05 -2.37 -29.67
C ARG A 10 -7.18 -0.91 -30.11
N LEU A 11 -8.19 -0.62 -30.92
CA LEU A 11 -8.51 0.72 -31.40
C LEU A 11 -8.97 1.64 -30.25
N LEU A 12 -9.79 1.14 -29.33
CA LEU A 12 -10.25 1.87 -28.15
C LEU A 12 -9.13 2.12 -27.12
N VAL A 13 -8.23 1.16 -26.92
CA VAL A 13 -7.06 1.33 -26.04
C VAL A 13 -6.10 2.37 -26.62
N ALA A 14 -5.85 2.33 -27.94
CA ALA A 14 -5.00 3.30 -28.62
C ALA A 14 -5.60 4.72 -28.59
N SER A 15 -6.92 4.88 -28.80
CA SER A 15 -7.57 6.20 -28.75
C SER A 15 -7.55 6.81 -27.35
N THR A 16 -7.70 5.99 -26.30
CA THR A 16 -7.63 6.46 -24.90
C THR A 16 -6.22 6.94 -24.56
N GLY A 17 -5.18 6.25 -25.05
CA GLY A 17 -3.79 6.65 -24.86
C GLY A 17 -3.43 7.98 -25.54
N ILE A 18 -4.05 8.30 -26.67
CA ILE A 18 -3.82 9.56 -27.42
C ILE A 18 -4.61 10.75 -26.84
N ILE A 19 -5.76 10.50 -26.18
CA ILE A 19 -6.58 11.54 -25.51
C ILE A 19 -6.05 11.85 -24.09
N GLY A 20 -5.66 10.84 -23.29
CA GLY A 20 -4.56 11.03 -22.31
C GLY A 20 -3.30 11.48 -23.08
N LEU A 21 -2.13 11.78 -22.57
CA LEU A 21 -1.04 12.43 -23.38
C LEU A 21 -1.38 13.82 -23.99
N ALA A 22 -2.43 13.99 -24.81
CA ALA A 22 -2.79 15.27 -25.44
C ALA A 22 -3.59 16.21 -24.53
N THR A 23 -4.52 15.70 -23.73
CA THR A 23 -5.36 16.53 -22.82
C THR A 23 -4.93 16.44 -21.35
N THR A 24 -4.01 15.54 -21.05
CA THR A 24 -3.63 15.18 -19.69
C THR A 24 -2.22 15.73 -19.44
N PRO A 25 -2.06 16.86 -18.71
CA PRO A 25 -0.76 17.49 -18.55
C PRO A 25 0.24 16.51 -17.93
N THR A 26 1.50 16.61 -18.34
CA THR A 26 2.58 15.81 -17.71
C THR A 26 2.58 16.05 -16.20
N GLU A 27 3.01 15.07 -15.41
CA GLU A 27 3.03 15.21 -13.94
C GLU A 27 3.77 16.47 -13.48
N LYS A 28 4.84 16.85 -14.19
CA LYS A 28 5.57 18.09 -13.94
C LYS A 28 4.72 19.32 -14.24
N GLN A 29 4.08 19.39 -15.41
CA GLN A 29 3.20 20.53 -15.78
C GLN A 29 2.00 20.64 -14.84
N PHE A 30 1.41 19.52 -14.45
CA PHE A 30 0.32 19.47 -13.48
C PHE A 30 0.78 20.01 -12.13
N TYR A 31 1.90 19.50 -11.60
CA TYR A 31 2.44 19.94 -10.32
C TYR A 31 2.85 21.41 -10.36
N ASP A 32 3.48 21.88 -11.44
CA ASP A 32 3.90 23.27 -11.59
C ASP A 32 2.71 24.24 -11.58
N ALA A 33 1.56 23.84 -12.13
CA ALA A 33 0.32 24.60 -12.11
C ALA A 33 -0.36 24.67 -10.72
N LEU A 34 0.06 23.86 -9.75
CA LEU A 34 -0.49 23.89 -8.40
C LEU A 34 0.00 25.12 -7.61
N SER A 35 -0.89 25.65 -6.76
CA SER A 35 -0.51 26.65 -5.76
C SER A 35 0.47 26.04 -4.74
N PRO A 36 1.28 26.88 -4.03
CA PRO A 36 2.25 26.39 -3.04
C PRO A 36 1.62 25.52 -1.94
N ASP A 37 0.39 25.80 -1.54
CA ASP A 37 -0.31 25.02 -0.53
C ASP A 37 -0.71 23.62 -1.05
N LEU A 38 -1.25 23.55 -2.26
CA LEU A 38 -1.60 22.28 -2.91
C LEU A 38 -0.37 21.40 -3.16
N LYS A 39 0.77 22.01 -3.50
CA LYS A 39 2.05 21.30 -3.61
C LYS A 39 2.42 20.60 -2.30
N ARG A 40 2.35 21.31 -1.17
CA ARG A 40 2.60 20.74 0.16
C ARG A 40 1.67 19.58 0.48
N GLN A 41 0.38 19.69 0.14
CA GLN A 41 -0.58 18.62 0.36
C GLN A 41 -0.27 17.37 -0.48
N VAL A 42 0.09 17.55 -1.75
CA VAL A 42 0.52 16.44 -2.64
C VAL A 42 1.78 15.79 -2.09
N ASP A 43 2.76 16.57 -1.64
CA ASP A 43 4.00 16.04 -1.08
C ASP A 43 3.75 15.30 0.24
N HIS A 44 2.92 15.85 1.12
CA HIS A 44 2.50 15.17 2.34
C HIS A 44 1.80 13.83 2.03
N ASN A 45 0.94 13.78 1.01
CA ASN A 45 0.30 12.54 0.60
C ASN A 45 1.31 11.53 0.02
N ARG A 46 2.28 11.99 -0.78
CA ARG A 46 3.38 11.16 -1.29
C ARG A 46 4.21 10.58 -0.16
N GLU A 47 4.56 11.38 0.84
CA GLU A 47 5.27 10.90 2.03
C GLU A 47 4.43 9.89 2.82
N THR A 48 3.15 10.16 3.00
CA THR A 48 2.22 9.25 3.68
C THR A 48 2.11 7.92 2.93
N ALA A 49 2.02 7.95 1.60
CA ALA A 49 1.99 6.76 0.77
C ALA A 49 3.28 5.93 0.90
N LYS A 50 4.45 6.57 0.91
CA LYS A 50 5.74 5.88 1.16
C LYS A 50 5.76 5.19 2.52
N ARG A 51 5.30 5.85 3.57
CA ARG A 51 5.21 5.26 4.93
C ARG A 51 4.25 4.08 4.97
N ARG A 52 3.10 4.20 4.29
CA ARG A 52 2.12 3.11 4.18
C ARG A 52 2.68 1.89 3.43
N ALA A 53 3.43 2.10 2.36
CA ALA A 53 4.08 1.02 1.63
C ALA A 53 5.07 0.25 2.52
N ALA A 54 5.94 0.96 3.24
CA ALA A 54 6.89 0.35 4.17
C ALA A 54 6.21 -0.42 5.33
N LEU A 55 5.04 0.05 5.79
CA LEU A 55 4.24 -0.67 6.78
C LEU A 55 3.54 -1.88 6.17
N GLN A 56 3.01 -1.76 4.96
CA GLN A 56 2.37 -2.85 4.24
C GLN A 56 3.34 -4.01 4.01
N GLU A 57 4.59 -3.72 3.62
CA GLU A 57 5.64 -4.74 3.50
C GLU A 57 5.91 -5.47 4.83
N GLN A 58 5.89 -4.76 5.95
CA GLN A 58 6.03 -5.39 7.28
C GLN A 58 4.83 -6.28 7.60
N ILE A 59 3.62 -5.83 7.31
CA ILE A 59 2.40 -6.62 7.50
C ILE A 59 2.43 -7.87 6.62
N GLU A 60 2.89 -7.76 5.37
CA GLU A 60 3.01 -8.90 4.46
C GLU A 60 4.02 -9.92 4.94
N ARG A 61 5.22 -9.49 5.39
CA ARG A 61 6.21 -10.41 6.00
C ARG A 61 5.67 -11.16 7.22
N VAL A 62 4.83 -10.51 8.04
CA VAL A 62 4.17 -11.17 9.18
C VAL A 62 3.10 -12.16 8.70
N LYS A 63 2.34 -11.82 7.64
CA LYS A 63 1.30 -12.70 7.08
C LYS A 63 1.88 -13.94 6.39
N THR A 64 3.02 -13.82 5.70
CA THR A 64 3.66 -14.94 5.01
C THR A 64 4.38 -15.90 5.94
N GLY A 65 4.49 -15.57 7.23
CA GLY A 65 5.14 -16.43 8.23
C GLY A 65 6.67 -16.41 8.17
N GLU A 66 7.28 -15.56 7.35
CA GLU A 66 8.74 -15.31 7.35
C GLU A 66 9.22 -14.56 8.61
N ALA A 67 8.30 -14.05 9.42
CA ALA A 67 8.62 -13.58 10.76
C ALA A 67 8.88 -14.78 11.69
N ASP A 68 10.14 -15.23 11.74
CA ASP A 68 10.69 -16.37 12.51
C ASP A 68 10.45 -16.34 14.05
N SER A 69 9.63 -15.43 14.57
CA SER A 69 9.41 -15.30 16.01
C SER A 69 7.97 -14.98 16.34
N ALA A 70 7.41 -15.75 17.27
CA ALA A 70 6.11 -15.49 17.84
C ALA A 70 6.07 -14.04 18.39
N PRO A 71 4.98 -13.30 18.17
CA PRO A 71 4.90 -11.91 18.60
C PRO A 71 5.05 -11.81 20.13
N VAL A 72 5.69 -10.76 20.64
CA VAL A 72 6.09 -10.60 22.06
C VAL A 72 4.92 -10.78 23.03
N TRP A 73 3.70 -10.42 22.64
CA TRP A 73 2.50 -10.61 23.46
C TRP A 73 2.03 -12.07 23.57
N ALA A 74 2.46 -12.97 22.69
CA ALA A 74 2.18 -14.41 22.78
C ALA A 74 2.82 -15.02 24.04
N ALA A 75 3.95 -14.48 24.50
CA ALA A 75 4.60 -14.89 25.75
C ALA A 75 3.75 -14.60 26.99
N GLY A 76 2.84 -13.62 26.96
CA GLY A 76 1.96 -13.28 28.08
C GLY A 76 0.85 -14.30 28.35
N ARG A 77 0.64 -15.28 27.46
CA ARG A 77 -0.39 -16.33 27.66
C ARG A 77 0.04 -17.33 28.74
N SER A 78 1.33 -17.64 28.85
CA SER A 78 1.86 -18.60 29.84
C SER A 78 1.80 -18.08 31.29
N GLY A 79 1.87 -16.76 31.51
CA GLY A 79 1.77 -16.15 32.84
C GLY A 79 0.34 -16.04 33.40
N ARG A 80 -0.69 -16.27 32.58
CA ARG A 80 -2.09 -16.27 33.05
C ARG A 80 -2.50 -17.61 33.68
N ASP A 81 -1.82 -18.69 33.28
CA ASP A 81 -2.08 -20.07 33.70
C ASP A 81 -1.13 -20.54 34.82
N SER A 82 -0.24 -19.67 35.31
CA SER A 82 0.64 -19.98 36.44
C SER A 82 -0.12 -19.95 37.76
N SER A 83 -0.21 -21.10 38.42
CA SER A 83 -0.79 -21.25 39.77
C SER A 83 0.06 -20.47 40.80
N PRO A 84 -0.55 -19.70 41.72
CA PRO A 84 0.19 -18.96 42.75
C PRO A 84 1.03 -19.90 43.62
N PRO A 85 2.25 -19.49 44.04
CA PRO A 85 3.04 -20.29 44.97
C PRO A 85 2.31 -20.45 46.32
N PRO A 86 2.39 -21.62 46.97
CA PRO A 86 1.71 -21.87 48.23
C PRO A 86 2.22 -20.92 49.32
N ARG A 87 1.30 -20.29 50.07
CA ARG A 87 1.65 -19.47 51.24
C ARG A 87 2.27 -20.37 52.30
N GLN A 88 3.56 -20.19 52.57
CA GLN A 88 4.20 -20.79 53.74
C GLN A 88 3.83 -19.94 54.95
N TYR A 89 3.05 -20.49 55.87
CA TYR A 89 2.86 -19.92 57.20
C TYR A 89 4.01 -20.43 58.08
N SER A 90 4.84 -19.50 58.56
CA SER A 90 5.90 -19.74 59.55
C SER A 90 5.36 -19.66 60.97
#